data_AF-T1BV99-F1
#
_entry.id   AF-T1BV99-F1
#
_cell.length_a   1.000
_cell.length_b   1.000
_cell.length_c   1.000
_cell.angle_alpha   90.00
_cell.angle_beta   90.00
_cell.angle_gamma   90.00
#
_symmetry.space_group_name_H-M   'P 1'
#
loop_
_entity.id
_entity.type
_entity.pdbx_description
1 polymer ?
#
loop_
_entity_poly.entity_id
_entity_poly.type
_entity_poly.pdbx_seq_one_letter_code
_entity_poly.pdbx_strand_id
1 'polypeptide(L)'
;AKLEILCREAGRAARWQAALAREWIAGMSGADMVFYADGHVRVYHGDLTPLPRHYVTRERLCLRATTDYWVNAMDGQPFFYVNKEVDPGLIATLRQDLAPLLEKYAPISPEMQARLDANPRQHRFTLVFDREGYSPELFAEMQAKRIAC
;
A
#
# COMPACT_ATOMS: atom_id res chain seq x y z
N ALA A 1 -9.60 25.50 4.81
CA ALA A 1 -10.73 24.75 5.41
C ALA A 1 -10.47 23.25 5.54
N LYS A 2 -10.41 22.44 4.45
CA LYS A 2 -10.25 20.96 4.57
C LYS A 2 -8.85 20.49 5.02
N LEU A 3 -7.78 21.03 4.43
CA LEU A 3 -6.40 20.67 4.77
C LEU A 3 -6.08 20.98 6.24
N GLU A 4 -6.50 22.15 6.72
CA GLU A 4 -6.35 22.54 8.12
C GLU A 4 -6.98 21.52 9.07
N ILE A 5 -8.19 21.04 8.78
CA ILE A 5 -8.87 20.02 9.61
C ILE A 5 -8.08 18.72 9.66
N LEU A 6 -7.51 18.26 8.54
CA LEU A 6 -6.73 17.03 8.46
C LEU A 6 -5.34 17.16 9.10
N CYS A 7 -4.76 18.35 9.11
CA CYS A 7 -3.44 18.63 9.67
C CYS A 7 -3.48 19.06 11.16
N ARG A 8 -4.65 19.27 11.75
CA ARG A 8 -4.80 19.67 13.17
C ARG A 8 -4.20 18.66 14.17
N GLU A 9 -4.13 17.39 13.79
CA GLU A 9 -3.70 16.30 14.66
C GLU A 9 -2.97 15.25 13.82
N ALA A 10 -1.79 14.82 14.28
CA ALA A 10 -1.04 13.76 13.64
C ALA A 10 -1.91 12.49 13.47
N GLY A 11 -1.82 11.84 12.31
CA GLY A 11 -2.59 10.62 12.00
C GLY A 11 -4.08 10.84 11.69
N ARG A 12 -4.62 12.06 11.77
CA ARG A 12 -6.01 12.33 11.33
C ARG A 12 -6.20 12.13 9.83
N ALA A 13 -5.23 12.59 9.02
CA ALA A 13 -5.22 12.32 7.59
C ALA A 13 -5.22 10.81 7.28
N ALA A 14 -4.41 10.04 8.00
CA ALA A 14 -4.35 8.58 7.86
C ALA A 14 -5.68 7.91 8.25
N ARG A 15 -6.35 8.36 9.33
CA ARG A 15 -7.68 7.86 9.72
C ARG A 15 -8.73 8.14 8.65
N TRP A 16 -8.70 9.33 8.05
CA TRP A 16 -9.62 9.69 6.97
C TRP A 16 -9.38 8.85 5.72
N GLN A 17 -8.12 8.69 5.30
CA GLN A 17 -7.73 7.80 4.21
C GLN A 17 -8.17 6.35 4.46
N ALA A 18 -7.98 5.84 5.67
CA ALA A 18 -8.40 4.50 6.08
C ALA A 18 -9.92 4.30 6.01
N ALA A 19 -10.71 5.33 6.30
CA ALA A 19 -12.16 5.27 6.16
C ALA A 19 -12.56 5.16 4.68
N LEU A 20 -11.96 5.99 3.82
CA LEU A 20 -12.20 5.99 2.38
C LEU A 20 -11.78 4.65 1.74
N ALA A 21 -10.59 4.16 2.08
CA ALA A 21 -10.08 2.88 1.59
C ALA A 21 -11.03 1.72 1.92
N ARG A 22 -11.55 1.66 3.16
CA ARG A 22 -12.50 0.61 3.56
C ARG A 22 -13.80 0.67 2.77
N GLU A 23 -14.35 1.87 2.57
CA GLU A 23 -15.57 2.06 1.78
C GLU A 23 -15.37 1.58 0.34
N TRP A 24 -14.25 1.93 -0.28
CA TRP A 24 -13.95 1.58 -1.66
C TRP A 24 -13.67 0.09 -1.83
N ILE A 25 -12.89 -0.50 -0.91
CA ILE A 25 -12.60 -1.94 -0.93
C ILE A 25 -13.88 -2.75 -0.71
N ALA A 26 -14.77 -2.31 0.20
CA ALA A 26 -16.07 -2.97 0.42
C ALA A 26 -16.98 -2.91 -0.82
N GLY A 27 -16.82 -1.90 -1.67
CA GLY A 27 -17.53 -1.77 -2.95
C GLY A 27 -17.02 -2.70 -4.05
N MET A 28 -15.89 -3.39 -3.87
CA MET A 28 -15.37 -4.33 -4.86
C MET A 28 -16.24 -5.60 -4.90
N SER A 29 -17.16 -5.67 -5.86
CA SER A 29 -17.95 -6.86 -6.15
C SER A 29 -17.18 -7.81 -7.07
N GLY A 30 -16.30 -8.65 -6.52
CA GLY A 30 -15.52 -9.61 -7.30
C GLY A 30 -14.94 -10.69 -6.42
N ALA A 31 -14.97 -11.93 -6.91
CA ALA A 31 -14.58 -13.12 -6.14
C ALA A 31 -13.08 -13.13 -5.74
N ASP A 32 -12.24 -12.27 -6.31
CA ASP A 32 -10.82 -12.17 -5.97
C ASP A 32 -10.40 -10.70 -5.88
N MET A 33 -10.03 -10.23 -4.68
CA MET A 33 -9.50 -8.89 -4.46
C MET A 33 -8.07 -8.81 -4.98
N VAL A 34 -7.79 -7.90 -5.90
CA VAL A 34 -6.45 -7.66 -6.45
C VAL A 34 -6.04 -6.22 -6.18
N PHE A 35 -4.87 -6.06 -5.57
CA PHE A 35 -4.30 -4.77 -5.18
C PHE A 35 -2.97 -4.54 -5.90
N TYR A 36 -2.83 -3.42 -6.58
CA TYR A 36 -1.59 -3.03 -7.26
C TYR A 36 -0.83 -2.04 -6.38
N ALA A 37 0.37 -2.42 -5.96
CA ALA A 37 1.27 -1.58 -5.17
C ALA A 37 2.43 -1.06 -6.02
N ASP A 38 2.65 0.25 -5.99
CA ASP A 38 3.76 0.89 -6.73
C ASP A 38 4.35 2.09 -5.98
N GLY A 39 5.67 2.24 -6.04
CA GLY A 39 6.45 3.28 -5.37
C GLY A 39 6.73 4.46 -6.29
N HIS A 40 6.30 5.65 -5.88
CA HIS A 40 6.51 6.89 -6.62
C HIS A 40 7.38 7.88 -5.85
N VAL A 41 8.57 8.15 -6.37
CA VAL A 41 9.47 9.18 -5.81
C VAL A 41 8.97 10.58 -6.20
N ARG A 42 8.79 11.45 -5.20
CA ARG A 42 8.41 12.85 -5.35
C ARG A 42 9.49 13.77 -4.81
N VAL A 43 10.01 14.66 -5.65
CA VAL A 43 11.00 15.68 -5.25
C VAL A 43 10.35 16.71 -4.34
N TYR A 44 10.99 16.96 -3.21
CA TYR A 44 10.59 18.00 -2.26
C TYR A 44 11.38 19.28 -2.49
N HIS A 45 10.63 20.35 -2.77
CA HIS A 45 11.17 21.68 -3.07
C HIS A 45 10.97 22.67 -1.90
N GLY A 46 10.41 22.24 -0.78
CA GLY A 46 10.19 23.11 0.37
C GLY A 46 11.45 23.34 1.19
N ASP A 47 11.45 24.41 1.98
CA ASP A 47 12.58 24.79 2.82
C ASP A 47 12.38 24.48 4.31
N LEU A 48 11.18 24.04 4.69
CA LEU A 48 10.81 23.86 6.11
C LEU A 48 11.40 22.59 6.74
N THR A 49 11.63 21.54 5.96
CA THR A 49 12.11 20.24 6.48
C THR A 49 13.31 19.73 5.69
N PRO A 50 14.47 19.48 6.33
CA PRO A 50 15.63 18.92 5.65
C PRO A 50 15.44 17.41 5.42
N LEU A 51 14.85 17.05 4.27
CA LEU A 51 14.70 15.65 3.87
C LEU A 51 16.01 15.04 3.35
N PRO A 52 16.20 13.72 3.52
CA PRO A 52 17.30 12.99 2.90
C PRO A 52 17.22 13.04 1.37
N ARG A 53 18.37 12.86 0.72
CA ARG A 53 18.45 12.81 -0.74
C ARG A 53 18.28 11.37 -1.22
N HIS A 54 17.42 11.19 -2.22
CA HIS A 54 17.19 9.94 -2.92
C HIS A 54 17.55 10.09 -4.38
N TYR A 55 17.95 9.00 -5.03
CA TYR A 55 18.16 9.01 -6.47
C TYR A 55 16.81 9.08 -7.19
N VAL A 56 16.59 10.15 -7.95
CA VAL A 56 15.36 10.37 -8.70
C VAL A 56 15.60 9.96 -10.15
N THR A 57 15.09 8.80 -10.55
CA THR A 57 15.36 8.21 -11.87
C THR A 57 15.00 9.13 -13.04
N ARG A 58 13.91 9.92 -12.91
CA ARG A 58 13.48 10.88 -13.94
C ARG A 58 14.49 12.02 -14.15
N GLU A 59 15.09 12.49 -13.05
CA GLU A 59 16.06 13.60 -13.06
C GLU A 59 17.51 13.10 -13.18
N ARG A 60 17.74 11.80 -12.95
CA ARG A 60 19.06 11.17 -12.87
C ARG A 60 19.98 11.81 -11.82
N LEU A 61 19.41 12.38 -10.77
CA LEU A 61 20.11 13.12 -9.72
C LEU A 61 19.67 12.68 -8.32
N CYS A 62 20.56 12.83 -7.34
CA CYS A 62 20.22 12.68 -5.93
C CYS A 62 19.61 13.97 -5.38
N LEU A 63 18.29 13.99 -5.22
CA LEU A 63 17.51 15.15 -4.80
C LEU A 63 16.77 14.87 -3.49
N ARG A 64 16.43 15.92 -2.75
CA ARG A 64 15.56 15.81 -1.57
C ARG A 64 14.20 15.30 -2.04
N ALA A 65 13.77 14.16 -1.54
CA ALA A 65 12.55 13.51 -2.02
C ALA A 65 11.89 12.66 -0.93
N THR A 66 10.64 12.29 -1.18
CA THR A 66 9.91 11.27 -0.43
C THR A 66 9.42 10.21 -1.40
N THR A 67 9.16 8.99 -0.92
CA THR A 67 8.51 7.95 -1.72
C THR A 67 7.06 7.77 -1.26
N ASP A 68 6.12 7.83 -2.19
CA ASP A 68 4.73 7.47 -1.95
C ASP A 68 4.45 6.10 -2.54
N TYR A 69 4.09 5.14 -1.68
CA TYR A 69 3.62 3.84 -2.11
C TYR A 69 2.11 3.87 -2.26
N TRP A 70 1.64 3.77 -3.50
CA TRP A 70 0.21 3.76 -3.83
C TRP A 70 -0.31 2.34 -3.88
N VAL A 71 -1.55 2.16 -3.43
CA VAL A 71 -2.30 0.91 -3.62
C VAL A 71 -3.55 1.21 -4.43
N ASN A 72 -3.67 0.54 -5.57
CA ASN A 72 -4.73 0.78 -6.56
C ASN A 72 -5.52 -0.48 -6.89
N ALA A 73 -6.74 -0.29 -7.38
CA ALA A 73 -7.54 -1.31 -8.04
C ALA A 73 -7.01 -1.62 -9.45
N MET A 74 -7.51 -2.70 -10.05
CA MET A 74 -7.12 -3.13 -11.40
C MET A 74 -7.44 -2.09 -12.49
N ASP A 75 -8.46 -1.27 -12.31
CA ASP A 75 -8.83 -0.17 -13.21
C ASP A 75 -8.07 1.14 -12.92
N GLY A 76 -7.10 1.10 -12.01
CA GLY A 76 -6.27 2.25 -11.63
C GLY A 76 -6.89 3.17 -10.58
N GLN A 77 -8.07 2.86 -10.03
CA GLN A 77 -8.64 3.65 -8.95
C GLN A 77 -7.80 3.54 -7.66
N PRO A 78 -7.40 4.65 -7.02
CA PRO A 78 -6.52 4.61 -5.86
C PRO A 78 -7.28 4.33 -4.56
N PHE A 79 -6.88 3.31 -3.80
CA PHE A 79 -7.45 3.07 -2.47
C PHE A 79 -6.82 3.96 -1.41
N PHE A 80 -5.49 3.94 -1.33
CA PHE A 80 -4.70 4.71 -0.37
C PHE A 80 -3.24 4.77 -0.78
N TYR A 81 -2.46 5.57 -0.05
CA TYR A 81 -1.01 5.60 -0.18
C TYR A 81 -0.32 5.74 1.18
N VAL A 82 0.91 5.23 1.26
CA VAL A 82 1.80 5.41 2.42
C VAL A 82 2.99 6.26 1.99
N ASN A 83 3.18 7.40 2.66
CA ASN A 83 4.34 8.26 2.46
C ASN A 83 5.52 7.78 3.31
N LYS A 84 6.71 7.74 2.70
CA LYS A 84 7.99 7.44 3.34
C LYS A 84 8.95 8.60 3.09
N GLU A 85 9.28 9.33 4.16
CA GLU A 85 10.33 10.36 4.14
C GLU A 85 11.72 9.75 3.96
N VAL A 86 11.95 8.65 4.68
CA VAL A 86 13.09 7.75 4.52
C VAL A 86 12.55 6.46 3.93
N ASP A 87 12.90 6.20 2.67
CA ASP A 87 12.43 5.04 1.95
C ASP A 87 13.29 3.80 2.27
N PRO A 88 12.74 2.77 2.94
CA PRO A 88 13.45 1.52 3.20
C PRO A 88 13.38 0.55 2.00
N GLY A 89 12.71 0.92 0.91
CA GLY A 89 12.48 0.10 -0.27
C GLY A 89 11.14 -0.64 -0.24
N LEU A 90 10.70 -1.10 -1.42
CA LEU A 90 9.37 -1.68 -1.61
C LEU A 90 9.14 -2.93 -0.77
N ILE A 91 10.12 -3.83 -0.67
CA ILE A 91 10.02 -5.07 0.13
C ILE A 91 9.72 -4.77 1.61
N ALA A 92 10.47 -3.83 2.19
CA ALA A 92 10.27 -3.44 3.59
C ALA A 92 8.90 -2.79 3.79
N THR A 93 8.50 -1.90 2.88
CA THR A 93 7.20 -1.22 2.95
C THR A 93 6.03 -2.18 2.74
N LEU A 94 6.14 -3.17 1.83
CA LEU A 94 5.15 -4.23 1.65
C LEU A 94 4.97 -5.03 2.94
N ARG A 95 6.08 -5.44 3.56
CA ARG A 95 6.08 -6.26 4.78
C ARG A 95 5.52 -5.52 5.99
N GLN A 96 5.95 -4.28 6.20
CA GLN A 96 5.72 -3.55 7.46
C GLN A 96 4.44 -2.71 7.42
N ASP A 97 4.03 -2.24 6.25
CA ASP A 97 2.93 -1.29 6.11
C ASP A 97 1.82 -1.79 5.19
N LEU A 98 2.10 -2.04 3.91
CA LEU A 98 1.04 -2.23 2.91
C LEU A 98 0.26 -3.52 3.13
N ALA A 99 0.93 -4.66 3.31
CA ALA A 99 0.24 -5.93 3.56
C ALA A 99 -0.57 -5.89 4.88
N PRO A 100 0.00 -5.45 6.03
CA PRO A 100 -0.79 -5.29 7.26
C PRO A 100 -2.00 -4.35 7.12
N LEU A 101 -1.87 -3.25 6.38
CA LEU A 101 -2.99 -2.33 6.12
C LEU A 101 -4.07 -2.99 5.26
N LEU A 102 -3.69 -3.71 4.22
CA LEU A 102 -4.64 -4.47 3.38
C LEU A 102 -5.33 -5.58 4.16
N GLU A 103 -4.61 -6.33 5.00
CA GLU A 103 -5.22 -7.34 5.89
C GLU A 103 -6.29 -6.74 6.81
N LYS A 104 -6.11 -5.47 7.22
CA LYS A 104 -7.05 -4.72 8.06
C LYS A 104 -8.21 -4.14 7.27
N TYR A 105 -7.99 -3.70 6.03
CA TYR A 105 -8.99 -2.98 5.23
C TYR A 105 -9.78 -3.87 4.28
N ALA A 106 -9.26 -5.04 3.90
CA ALA A 106 -9.93 -6.02 3.06
C ALA A 106 -10.73 -7.02 3.92
N PRO A 107 -12.05 -6.82 4.07
CA PRO A 107 -12.87 -7.72 4.87
C PRO A 107 -12.94 -9.10 4.22
N ILE A 108 -12.93 -10.14 5.05
CA ILE A 108 -13.25 -11.50 4.60
C ILE A 108 -14.77 -11.66 4.71
N SER A 109 -15.46 -11.75 3.57
CA SER A 109 -16.88 -12.11 3.57
C SER A 109 -17.09 -13.55 4.06
N PRO A 110 -18.27 -13.92 4.59
CA PRO A 110 -18.54 -15.31 4.97
C PRO A 110 -18.33 -16.32 3.83
N GLU A 111 -18.62 -15.91 2.60
CA GLU A 111 -18.39 -16.72 1.40
C GLU A 111 -16.89 -16.93 1.13
N MET A 112 -16.08 -15.88 1.29
CA MET A 112 -14.63 -15.98 1.19
C MET A 112 -14.07 -16.86 2.32
N GLN A 113 -14.60 -16.74 3.54
CA GLN A 113 -14.17 -17.59 4.66
C GLN A 113 -14.44 -19.07 4.35
N ALA A 114 -15.62 -19.42 3.86
CA ALA A 114 -15.93 -20.79 3.46
C ALA A 114 -14.98 -21.32 2.36
N ARG A 115 -14.58 -20.48 1.39
CA ARG A 115 -13.58 -20.84 0.37
C ARG A 115 -12.19 -21.08 0.96
N LEU A 116 -11.78 -20.24 1.94
CA LEU A 116 -10.50 -20.36 2.63
C LEU A 116 -10.41 -21.66 3.44
N ASP A 117 -11.52 -22.04 4.09
CA ASP A 117 -11.61 -23.26 4.89
C ASP A 117 -11.62 -24.52 4.01
N ALA A 118 -12.28 -24.46 2.85
CA ALA A 118 -12.38 -25.58 1.91
C ALA A 118 -11.10 -25.83 1.11
N ASN A 119 -10.26 -24.82 0.90
CA ASN A 119 -9.07 -24.93 0.05
C ASN A 119 -7.82 -24.29 0.70
N PRO A 120 -6.81 -25.10 1.08
CA PRO A 120 -5.53 -24.61 1.59
C PRO A 120 -4.75 -23.70 0.63
N ARG A 121 -5.07 -23.75 -0.67
CA ARG A 121 -4.48 -22.88 -1.71
C ARG A 121 -5.33 -21.64 -2.02
N GLN A 122 -6.48 -21.46 -1.37
CA GLN A 122 -7.24 -20.22 -1.50
C GLN A 122 -6.51 -19.08 -0.77
N HIS A 123 -6.41 -17.95 -1.45
CA HIS A 123 -5.85 -16.71 -0.92
C HIS A 123 -6.98 -15.74 -0.56
N ARG A 124 -6.70 -14.85 0.40
CA ARG A 124 -7.61 -13.77 0.84
C ARG A 124 -7.69 -12.67 -0.22
N PHE A 125 -6.54 -12.32 -0.78
CA PHE A 125 -6.36 -11.34 -1.84
C PHE A 125 -5.01 -11.55 -2.54
N THR A 126 -4.85 -10.91 -3.69
CA THR A 126 -3.63 -10.87 -4.49
C THR A 126 -3.02 -9.48 -4.42
N LEU A 127 -1.72 -9.40 -4.14
CA LEU A 127 -0.94 -8.18 -4.08
C LEU A 127 0.06 -8.19 -5.23
N VAL A 128 -0.16 -7.33 -6.22
CA VAL A 128 0.67 -7.20 -7.41
C VAL A 128 1.61 -6.01 -7.24
N PHE A 129 2.88 -6.19 -7.53
CA PHE A 129 3.90 -5.14 -7.47
C PHE A 129 4.96 -5.37 -8.54
N ASP A 130 5.82 -4.37 -8.73
CA ASP A 130 6.88 -4.43 -9.72
C ASP A 130 8.07 -5.29 -9.25
N ARG A 131 9.13 -5.33 -10.08
CA ARG A 131 10.32 -6.15 -9.81
C ARG A 131 11.09 -5.78 -8.54
N GLU A 132 10.92 -4.59 -7.99
CA GLU A 132 11.58 -4.17 -6.75
C GLU A 132 11.10 -5.00 -5.56
N GLY A 133 9.87 -5.53 -5.63
CA GLY A 133 9.30 -6.39 -4.60
C GLY A 133 9.74 -7.85 -4.67
N TYR A 134 10.62 -8.23 -5.61
CA TYR A 134 11.04 -9.62 -5.75
C TYR A 134 11.89 -10.08 -4.55
N SER A 135 11.32 -10.92 -3.68
CA SER A 135 12.02 -11.58 -2.58
C SER A 135 11.34 -12.93 -2.28
N PRO A 136 12.07 -14.05 -2.41
CA PRO A 136 11.56 -15.37 -2.03
C PRO A 136 11.09 -15.44 -0.57
N GLU A 137 11.78 -14.74 0.34
CA GLU A 137 11.42 -14.65 1.74
C GLU A 137 10.08 -13.94 1.92
N LEU A 138 9.89 -12.79 1.25
CA LEU A 138 8.62 -12.07 1.27
C LEU A 138 7.48 -12.94 0.72
N PHE A 139 7.70 -13.67 -0.36
CA PHE A 139 6.67 -14.54 -0.94
C PHE A 139 6.26 -15.66 0.02
N ALA A 140 7.20 -16.27 0.72
CA ALA A 140 6.90 -17.28 1.74
C ALA A 140 6.10 -16.69 2.91
N GLU A 141 6.48 -15.49 3.38
CA GLU A 141 5.74 -14.76 4.42
C GLU A 141 4.30 -14.44 3.99
N MET A 142 4.11 -13.94 2.76
CA MET A 142 2.79 -13.61 2.22
C MET A 142 1.93 -14.85 2.03
N GLN A 143 2.51 -15.94 1.50
CA GLN A 143 1.82 -17.21 1.36
C GLN A 143 1.34 -17.77 2.71
N ALA A 144 2.17 -17.67 3.76
CA ALA A 144 1.80 -18.09 5.12
C ALA A 144 0.60 -17.30 5.66
N LYS A 145 0.44 -16.04 5.24
CA LYS A 145 -0.72 -15.19 5.54
C LYS A 145 -1.91 -15.38 4.59
N ARG A 146 -1.85 -16.33 3.66
CA ARG A 146 -2.83 -16.53 2.57
C ARG A 146 -2.96 -15.30 1.66
N ILE A 147 -1.85 -14.60 1.40
CA ILE A 147 -1.77 -13.49 0.43
C ILE A 147 -1.03 -14.02 -0.81
N ALA A 148 -1.58 -13.81 -1.99
CA ALA A 148 -0.91 -14.12 -3.25
C ALA A 148 -0.03 -12.93 -3.68
N CYS A 149 1.13 -13.21 -4.28
CA CYS A 149 2.08 -12.23 -4.82
C CYS A 149 2.60 -12.69 -6.18
#